data_AF-A0ABC8RB53-F1
#
_entry.id   AF-A0ABC8RB53-F1
#
_cell.length_a   1.000
_cell.length_b   1.000
_cell.length_c   1.000
_cell.angle_alpha   90.00
_cell.angle_beta   90.00
_cell.angle_gamma   90.00
#
_symmetry.space_group_name_H-M   'P 1'
#
loop_
_entity.id
_entity.type
_entity.pdbx_description
1 polymer ?
#
loop_
_entity_poly.entity_id
_entity_poly.type
_entity_poly.pdbx_seq_one_letter_code
_entity_poly.pdbx_strand_id
1 'polypeptide(L)'
;MGEWVIGAFINLFGSIAINFGTNLLKLGHDERERHSSLGGDGTNVKTIMKPIIYFQSWRVGILFFAVGNCLNFISFGYAAQSLLAALGSIQFVSNIAFAYFVLNKTVSIK
;
A
#
# COMPACT_ATOMS: atom_id res chain seq x y z
N MET A 1 7.14 30.57 10.57
CA MET A 1 6.75 30.68 9.15
C MET A 1 6.97 29.39 8.33
N GLY A 2 7.74 28.39 8.79
CA GLY A 2 8.04 27.16 8.02
C GLY A 2 7.32 25.87 8.47
N GLU A 3 6.53 25.91 9.55
CA GLU A 3 5.91 24.70 10.12
C GLU A 3 4.87 24.05 9.20
N TRP A 4 4.11 24.86 8.47
CA TRP A 4 3.18 24.35 7.46
C TRP A 4 3.90 23.62 6.31
N VAL A 5 5.14 24.02 5.97
CA VAL A 5 5.98 23.35 4.96
C VAL A 5 6.38 21.97 5.46
N ILE A 6 6.79 21.88 6.73
CA ILE A 6 7.11 20.61 7.39
C ILE A 6 5.89 19.69 7.38
N GLY A 7 4.71 20.20 7.74
CA GLY A 7 3.45 19.47 7.62
C GLY A 7 3.19 18.97 6.19
N ALA A 8 3.31 19.85 5.19
CA ALA A 8 3.11 19.49 3.79
C ALA A 8 4.05 18.36 3.32
N PHE A 9 5.34 18.39 3.68
CA PHE A 9 6.28 17.31 3.36
C PHE A 9 5.96 16.01 4.09
N ILE A 10 5.64 16.07 5.39
CA ILE A 10 5.26 14.87 6.16
C ILE A 10 4.00 14.25 5.54
N ASN A 11 3.01 15.05 5.18
CA ASN A 11 1.77 14.58 4.55
C ASN A 11 2.01 13.99 3.17
N LEU A 12 2.91 14.59 2.39
CA LEU A 12 3.33 14.08 1.10
C LEU A 12 3.89 12.67 1.23
N PHE A 13 4.89 12.47 2.10
CA PHE A 13 5.48 11.15 2.31
C PHE A 13 4.50 10.15 2.95
N GLY A 14 3.69 10.61 3.91
CA GLY A 14 2.65 9.81 4.54
C GLY A 14 1.63 9.30 3.52
N SER A 15 1.14 10.18 2.65
CA SER A 15 0.18 9.82 1.60
C SER A 15 0.79 8.88 0.55
N ILE A 16 2.03 9.09 0.12
CA ILE A 16 2.75 8.14 -0.76
C ILE A 16 2.83 6.75 -0.09
N ALA A 17 3.21 6.71 1.20
CA ALA A 17 3.31 5.46 1.95
C ALA A 17 1.95 4.76 2.12
N ILE A 18 0.87 5.51 2.33
CA ILE A 18 -0.50 4.95 2.39
C ILE A 18 -0.87 4.32 1.05
N ASN A 19 -0.67 5.00 -0.09
CA ASN A 19 -0.92 4.39 -1.42
C ASN A 19 -0.17 3.10 -1.59
N PHE A 20 1.12 3.14 -1.26
CA PHE A 20 2.00 2.00 -1.41
C PHE A 20 1.52 0.84 -0.54
N GLY A 21 1.15 1.13 0.70
CA GLY A 21 0.57 0.17 1.64
C GLY A 21 -0.72 -0.45 1.11
N THR A 22 -1.70 0.36 0.67
CA THR A 22 -2.99 -0.15 0.18
C THR A 22 -2.85 -0.98 -1.09
N ASN A 23 -1.94 -0.61 -1.98
CA ASN A 23 -1.67 -1.36 -3.19
C ASN A 23 -0.99 -2.71 -2.90
N LEU A 24 -0.06 -2.75 -1.95
CA LEU A 24 0.57 -4.00 -1.50
C LEU A 24 -0.41 -4.92 -0.76
N LEU A 25 -1.32 -4.35 0.03
CA LEU A 25 -2.40 -5.10 0.66
C LEU A 25 -3.30 -5.74 -0.39
N LYS A 26 -3.66 -4.99 -1.45
CA LYS A 26 -4.42 -5.50 -2.59
C LYS A 26 -3.68 -6.62 -3.32
N LEU A 27 -2.40 -6.43 -3.61
CA LEU A 27 -1.56 -7.48 -4.22
C LEU A 27 -1.53 -8.77 -3.37
N GLY A 28 -1.45 -8.65 -2.04
CA GLY A 28 -1.50 -9.80 -1.14
C GLY A 28 -2.84 -10.54 -1.15
N HIS A 29 -3.95 -9.84 -1.38
CA HIS A 29 -5.27 -10.46 -1.59
C HIS A 29 -5.35 -11.19 -2.94
N ASP A 30 -4.89 -10.56 -4.02
CA ASP A 30 -4.88 -11.16 -5.37
C ASP A 30 -3.98 -12.41 -5.41
N GLU A 31 -2.81 -12.39 -4.77
CA GLU A 31 -1.91 -13.54 -4.67
C GLU A 31 -2.56 -14.71 -3.91
N ARG A 32 -3.32 -14.42 -2.85
CA ARG A 32 -4.08 -15.42 -2.09
C ARG A 32 -5.16 -16.06 -2.96
N GLU A 33 -5.93 -15.25 -3.68
CA GLU A 33 -6.99 -15.74 -4.57
C GLU A 33 -6.43 -16.65 -5.67
N ARG A 34 -5.29 -16.26 -6.26
CA ARG A 34 -4.59 -17.02 -7.29
C ARG A 34 -3.99 -18.33 -6.77
N HIS A 35 -3.49 -18.36 -5.54
CA HIS A 35 -3.06 -19.61 -4.89
C HIS A 35 -4.23 -20.54 -4.55
N SER A 36 -5.42 -20.01 -4.26
CA SER A 36 -6.63 -20.80 -3.99
C SER A 36 -7.20 -21.48 -5.25
N SER A 37 -7.06 -20.87 -6.43
CA SER A 37 -7.56 -21.44 -7.68
C SER A 37 -6.66 -22.55 -8.25
N LEU A 38 -5.34 -22.50 -8.01
CA LEU A 38 -4.39 -23.54 -8.44
C LEU A 38 -4.40 -24.82 -7.58
N GLY A 39 -4.94 -24.75 -6.35
CA GLY A 39 -5.03 -25.90 -5.44
C GLY A 39 -6.23 -26.83 -5.68
N GLY A 40 -7.00 -26.61 -6.75
CA GLY A 40 -8.24 -27.33 -7.05
C GLY A 40 -8.11 -28.66 -7.78
N ASP A 41 -6.89 -29.13 -8.07
CA ASP A 41 -6.69 -30.39 -8.80
C ASP A 41 -6.52 -31.60 -7.85
N GLY A 42 -7.66 -32.22 -7.53
CA GLY A 42 -7.76 -33.69 -7.50
C GLY A 42 -7.25 -34.49 -6.30
N THR A 43 -6.79 -33.91 -5.18
CA THR A 43 -6.40 -34.75 -4.02
C THR A 43 -6.94 -34.24 -2.68
N ASN A 44 -7.61 -35.13 -1.95
CA ASN A 44 -8.28 -34.96 -0.65
C ASN A 44 -7.35 -34.54 0.50
N VAL A 45 -6.61 -33.44 0.36
CA VAL A 45 -5.86 -32.83 1.45
C VAL A 45 -6.64 -31.60 1.86
N LYS A 46 -7.18 -31.59 3.09
CA LYS A 46 -7.81 -30.42 3.72
C LYS A 46 -6.96 -29.19 3.41
N THR A 47 -7.46 -28.33 2.52
CA THR A 47 -6.77 -27.13 2.07
C THR A 47 -6.64 -26.20 3.28
N ILE A 48 -5.53 -26.29 4.02
CA ILE A 48 -5.19 -25.30 5.03
C ILE A 48 -4.83 -24.05 4.23
N MET A 49 -5.86 -23.27 3.88
CA MET A 49 -5.72 -22.03 3.16
C MET A 49 -4.81 -21.12 3.99
N LYS A 50 -3.58 -20.88 3.52
CA LYS A 50 -2.61 -20.11 4.29
C LYS A 50 -3.22 -18.72 4.57
N PRO A 51 -3.23 -18.27 5.83
CA PRO A 51 -3.83 -16.99 6.19
C PRO A 51 -3.10 -15.84 5.48
N ILE A 52 -3.81 -14.74 5.22
CA ILE A 52 -3.28 -13.62 4.43
C ILE A 52 -2.00 -13.01 5.01
N ILE A 53 -1.82 -13.15 6.33
CA ILE A 53 -0.62 -12.74 7.08
C ILE A 53 0.66 -13.47 6.63
N TYR A 54 0.54 -14.60 5.91
CA TYR A 54 1.69 -15.32 5.39
C TYR A 54 2.29 -14.65 4.14
N PHE A 55 1.50 -13.89 3.38
CA PHE A 55 1.98 -13.21 2.18
C PHE A 55 2.82 -12.00 2.57
N GLN A 56 4.08 -11.98 2.09
CA GLN A 56 5.03 -10.91 2.38
C GLN A 56 4.50 -9.54 1.91
N SER A 57 3.86 -9.48 0.73
CA SER A 57 3.24 -8.26 0.21
C SER A 57 2.21 -7.67 1.17
N TRP A 58 1.38 -8.52 1.80
CA TRP A 58 0.39 -8.06 2.77
C TRP A 58 1.04 -7.53 4.05
N ARG A 59 2.07 -8.22 4.58
CA ARG A 59 2.81 -7.79 5.78
C ARG A 59 3.56 -6.47 5.57
N VAL A 60 4.18 -6.31 4.41
CA VAL A 60 4.85 -5.04 4.06
C VAL A 60 3.79 -3.96 3.84
N GLY A 61 2.68 -4.29 3.18
CA GLY A 61 1.57 -3.38 2.96
C GLY A 61 0.97 -2.81 4.25
N ILE A 62 0.71 -3.66 5.26
CA ILE A 62 0.13 -3.19 6.54
C ILE A 62 1.11 -2.28 7.30
N LEU A 63 2.42 -2.53 7.22
CA LEU A 63 3.43 -1.72 7.85
C LEU A 63 3.51 -0.33 7.21
N PHE A 64 3.58 -0.24 5.89
CA PHE A 64 3.58 1.03 5.17
C PHE A 64 2.26 1.81 5.36
N PHE A 65 1.14 1.10 5.38
CA PHE A 65 -0.17 1.71 5.63
C PHE A 65 -0.24 2.33 7.04
N ALA A 66 0.19 1.60 8.07
CA ALA A 66 0.18 2.11 9.45
C ALA A 66 1.13 3.30 9.61
N VAL A 67 2.37 3.19 9.13
CA VAL A 67 3.37 4.27 9.20
C VAL A 67 2.89 5.51 8.45
N GLY A 68 2.34 5.34 7.24
CA GLY A 68 1.82 6.44 6.44
C GLY A 68 0.66 7.18 7.11
N ASN A 69 -0.26 6.46 7.78
CA ASN A 69 -1.33 7.07 8.57
C ASN A 69 -0.79 7.81 9.80
N CYS A 70 0.22 7.29 10.49
CA CYS A 70 0.86 8.00 11.59
C CYS A 70 1.51 9.31 11.11
N LEU A 71 2.22 9.30 9.98
CA LEU A 71 2.82 10.49 9.39
C LEU A 71 1.74 11.53 9.03
N ASN A 72 0.65 11.10 8.36
CA ASN A 72 -0.45 12.01 8.05
C ASN A 72 -1.12 12.60 9.30
N PHE A 73 -1.28 11.79 10.36
CA PHE A 73 -1.81 12.28 11.63
C PHE A 73 -0.91 13.35 12.26
N ILE A 74 0.41 13.11 12.28
CA ILE A 74 1.39 14.10 12.77
C ILE A 74 1.28 15.39 11.95
N SER A 75 1.12 15.29 10.63
CA SER A 75 0.97 16.47 9.77
C SER A 75 -0.23 17.36 10.12
N PHE A 76 -1.31 16.83 10.69
CA PHE A 76 -2.45 17.65 11.10
C PHE A 76 -2.10 18.62 12.22
N GLY A 77 -1.03 18.36 12.99
CA GLY A 77 -0.50 19.28 13.99
C GLY A 77 0.27 20.47 13.39
N TYR A 78 0.68 20.40 12.12
CA TYR A 78 1.59 21.38 11.50
C TYR A 78 0.97 22.18 10.36
N ALA A 79 -0.04 21.64 9.66
CA ALA A 79 -0.63 22.27 8.48
C ALA A 79 -2.16 22.24 8.51
N ALA A 80 -2.79 23.27 7.93
CA ALA A 80 -4.24 23.36 7.83
C ALA A 80 -4.82 22.21 6.98
N GLN A 81 -5.96 21.67 7.39
CA GLN A 81 -6.60 20.54 6.73
C GLN A 81 -6.97 20.83 5.26
N SER A 82 -7.31 22.07 4.92
CA SER A 82 -7.59 22.49 3.54
C SER A 82 -6.37 22.39 2.62
N LEU A 83 -5.17 22.71 3.13
CA LEU A 83 -3.91 22.55 2.39
C LEU A 83 -3.61 21.07 2.17
N LEU A 84 -3.77 20.26 3.22
CA LEU A 84 -3.49 18.83 3.17
C LEU A 84 -4.46 18.09 2.25
N ALA A 85 -5.73 18.50 2.21
CA ALA A 85 -6.72 17.95 1.29
C ALA A 85 -6.35 18.16 -0.19
N ALA A 86 -5.77 19.32 -0.54
CA ALA A 86 -5.32 19.59 -1.90
C ALA A 86 -4.13 18.70 -2.33
N LEU A 87 -3.27 18.33 -1.37
CA LEU A 87 -2.17 17.38 -1.58
C LEU A 87 -2.64 15.94 -1.80
N GLY A 88 -3.92 15.63 -1.57
CA GLY A 88 -4.51 14.33 -1.88
C GLY A 88 -4.40 13.92 -3.36
N SER A 89 -4.21 14.88 -4.27
CA SER A 89 -3.93 14.60 -5.69
C SER A 89 -2.63 13.80 -5.91
N ILE A 90 -1.67 13.86 -4.99
CA ILE A 90 -0.43 13.06 -5.03
C ILE A 90 -0.73 11.56 -4.88
N GLN A 91 -1.86 11.20 -4.30
CA GLN A 91 -2.33 9.82 -4.23
C GLN A 91 -2.41 9.20 -5.63
N PHE A 92 -2.94 9.96 -6.58
CA PHE A 92 -3.04 9.55 -7.98
C PHE A 92 -1.65 9.37 -8.64
N VAL A 93 -0.73 10.31 -8.43
CA VAL A 93 0.64 10.24 -8.96
C VAL A 93 1.40 9.04 -8.37
N SER A 94 1.24 8.79 -7.08
CA SER A 94 1.86 7.66 -6.38
C SER A 94 1.33 6.32 -6.88
N ASN A 95 0.04 6.25 -7.22
CA ASN A 95 -0.57 5.07 -7.79
C ASN A 95 -0.02 4.75 -9.20
N ILE A 96 0.23 5.78 -10.02
CA ILE A 96 0.90 5.64 -11.33
C ILE A 96 2.34 5.16 -11.16
N ALA A 97 3.08 5.74 -10.21
CA ALA A 97 4.45 5.30 -9.90
C ALA A 97 4.48 3.84 -9.44
N PHE A 98 3.50 3.41 -8.64
CA PHE A 98 3.37 2.00 -8.24
C PHE A 98 3.08 1.08 -9.43
N ALA A 99 2.12 1.43 -10.30
CA ALA A 99 1.86 0.68 -11.53
C ALA A 99 3.13 0.58 -12.38
N TYR A 100 3.96 1.63 -12.41
CA TYR A 100 5.22 1.60 -13.15
C TYR A 100 6.33 0.79 -12.45
N PHE A 101 6.40 0.72 -11.11
CA PHE A 101 7.52 0.10 -10.39
C PHE A 101 7.25 -1.34 -9.94
N VAL A 102 6.03 -1.63 -9.48
CA VAL A 102 5.63 -2.97 -9.02
C VAL A 102 5.13 -3.82 -10.17
N LEU A 103 4.35 -3.27 -11.12
CA LEU A 103 3.88 -4.06 -12.27
C LEU A 103 5.02 -4.43 -13.23
N ASN A 104 6.04 -3.56 -13.40
CA ASN A 104 7.23 -3.88 -14.21
C ASN A 104 8.12 -4.96 -13.57
N LYS A 105 8.15 -5.07 -12.23
CA LYS A 105 8.90 -6.15 -11.58
C LYS A 105 8.21 -7.52 -11.69
N THR A 106 6.90 -7.55 -11.95
CA THR A 106 6.13 -8.80 -12.10
C THR A 106 5.97 -9.23 -13.56
N VAL A 107 6.83 -8.73 -14.47
CA VAL A 107 7.01 -9.30 -15.81
C VAL A 107 8.33 -10.08 -15.84
N SER A 108 8.44 -11.12 -15.01
CA SER A 108 9.39 -12.19 -15.30
C SER A 108 8.78 -13.01 -16.43
N ILE A 109 9.24 -12.74 -17.65
CA ILE A 109 8.94 -13.54 -18.83
C ILE A 109 9.71 -14.85 -18.70
N LYS A 110 8.95 -15.94 -18.64
CA LYS A 110 9.33 -17.36 -18.77
C LYS A 110 10.10 -18.02 -17.62
#